data_AF-A0A645GII9-F1
#
_entry.id   AF-A0A645GII9-F1
#
_cell.length_a   1.000
_cell.length_b   1.000
_cell.length_c   1.000
_cell.angle_alpha   90.00
_cell.angle_beta   90.00
_cell.angle_gamma   90.00
#
_symmetry.space_group_name_H-M   'P 1'
#
loop_
_entity.id
_entity.type
_entity.pdbx_description
1 polymer ?
#
loop_
_entity_poly.entity_id
_entity_poly.type
_entity_poly.pdbx_seq_one_letter_code
_entity_poly.pdbx_strand_id
1 'polypeptide(L)'
;MPITITKDDGTGVADEEQYVEPWEYERLELIVDETGVISFLYKSPYEVVESVTGNAKLLSFQDIQSVLSTMLPANYAWMDESGDIVSAVVNISEIQFGLARITEPNTRDQGLLVPVWDFWGSVSITNDKGDVHLFTKYDALLTINAIDGSTINRSLGY
;
A
#
# COMPACT_ATOMS: atom_id res chain seq x y z
N MET A 1 -16.96 2.01 3.99
CA MET A 1 -15.89 1.93 2.95
C MET A 1 -15.13 0.64 3.19
N PRO A 2 -14.74 -0.12 2.15
CA PRO A 2 -13.94 -1.32 2.34
C PRO A 2 -12.52 -0.96 2.81
N ILE A 3 -11.89 -1.85 3.56
CA ILE A 3 -10.43 -1.81 3.78
C ILE A 3 -9.78 -2.31 2.49
N THR A 4 -8.80 -1.58 1.97
CA THR A 4 -8.14 -1.96 0.72
C THR A 4 -7.10 -3.05 0.97
N ILE A 5 -6.92 -3.89 -0.05
CA ILE A 5 -6.03 -5.04 0.02
C ILE A 5 -4.56 -4.61 -0.04
N THR A 6 -3.69 -5.42 0.56
CA THR A 6 -2.24 -5.29 0.52
C THR A 6 -1.64 -6.69 0.69
N LYS A 7 -0.49 -6.96 0.08
CA LYS A 7 0.27 -8.20 0.29
C LYS A 7 1.15 -8.14 1.53
N ASP A 8 1.40 -6.93 2.02
CA ASP A 8 2.23 -6.71 3.19
C ASP A 8 1.52 -7.18 4.47
N ASP A 9 2.30 -7.69 5.43
CA ASP A 9 1.81 -8.12 6.75
C ASP A 9 1.71 -6.99 7.76
N GLY A 10 2.27 -5.81 7.46
CA GLY A 10 2.24 -4.63 8.31
C GLY A 10 3.21 -4.73 9.48
N THR A 11 4.22 -5.59 9.35
CA THR A 11 5.23 -5.90 10.38
C THR A 11 6.56 -5.17 10.17
N GLY A 12 6.67 -4.33 9.13
CA GLY A 12 7.92 -3.64 8.82
C GLY A 12 8.33 -2.67 9.92
N VAL A 13 9.55 -2.76 10.43
CA VAL A 13 10.15 -1.86 11.43
C VAL A 13 11.12 -0.88 10.75
N ALA A 14 11.01 0.41 11.07
CA ALA A 14 11.93 1.42 10.56
C ALA A 14 13.26 1.46 11.33
N ASP A 15 13.24 1.04 12.60
CA ASP A 15 14.41 0.94 13.48
C ASP A 15 14.30 -0.37 14.30
N GLU A 16 15.28 -1.25 14.15
CA GLU A 16 15.31 -2.56 14.83
C GLU A 16 15.51 -2.44 16.35
N GLU A 17 16.05 -1.32 16.84
CA GLU A 17 16.27 -1.12 18.28
C GLU A 17 14.99 -0.80 19.06
N GLN A 18 13.87 -0.52 18.37
CA GLN A 18 12.56 -0.22 18.96
C GLN A 18 11.50 -1.24 18.53
N TYR A 19 11.74 -2.52 18.82
CA TYR A 19 10.74 -3.55 18.57
C TYR A 19 9.49 -3.32 19.44
N VAL A 20 8.40 -2.93 18.78
CA VAL A 20 7.03 -2.90 19.32
C VAL A 20 6.20 -3.87 18.49
N GLU A 21 5.35 -4.65 19.15
CA GLU A 21 4.47 -5.61 18.48
C GLU A 21 3.60 -4.90 17.42
N PRO A 22 3.58 -5.39 16.16
CA PRO A 22 2.85 -4.73 15.09
C PRO A 22 1.36 -5.12 15.07
N TRP A 23 0.48 -4.15 14.83
CA TRP A 23 -0.96 -4.39 14.59
C TRP A 23 -1.24 -4.89 13.15
N GLU A 24 -0.74 -6.07 12.81
CA GLU A 24 -0.75 -6.66 11.45
C GLU A 24 -2.03 -6.48 10.61
N TYR A 25 -1.89 -6.50 9.27
CA TYR A 25 -3.05 -6.49 8.38
C TYR A 25 -3.95 -7.71 8.57
N GLU A 26 -5.26 -7.50 8.44
CA GLU A 26 -6.23 -8.57 8.27
C GLU A 26 -5.86 -9.43 7.07
N ARG A 27 -5.81 -10.76 7.27
CA ARG A 27 -5.53 -11.70 6.20
C ARG A 27 -6.58 -12.80 6.15
N LEU A 28 -7.18 -12.97 4.97
CA LEU A 28 -8.06 -14.09 4.66
C LEU A 28 -7.36 -15.01 3.66
N GLU A 29 -7.04 -16.23 4.07
CA GLU A 29 -6.49 -17.27 3.20
C GLU A 29 -7.53 -18.38 3.01
N LEU A 30 -7.69 -18.83 1.76
CA LEU A 30 -8.57 -19.93 1.39
C LEU A 30 -7.76 -20.99 0.64
N ILE A 31 -7.86 -22.24 1.07
CA ILE A 31 -7.32 -23.38 0.32
C ILE A 31 -8.48 -24.06 -0.39
N VAL A 32 -8.36 -24.24 -1.69
CA VAL A 32 -9.40 -24.75 -2.56
C VAL A 32 -8.89 -25.96 -3.35
N ASP A 33 -9.70 -27.01 -3.45
CA ASP A 33 -9.48 -28.14 -4.35
C ASP A 33 -10.70 -28.38 -5.25
N GLU A 34 -10.74 -29.53 -5.93
CA GLU A 34 -11.83 -29.93 -6.83
C GLU A 34 -13.20 -30.06 -6.15
N THR A 35 -13.25 -30.18 -4.82
CA THR A 35 -14.48 -30.27 -4.03
C THR A 35 -14.96 -28.92 -3.49
N GLY A 36 -14.12 -27.88 -3.56
CA GLY A 36 -14.40 -26.54 -3.08
C GLY A 36 -13.38 -26.06 -2.05
N VAL A 37 -13.82 -25.17 -1.13
CA VAL A 37 -12.96 -24.64 -0.06
C VAL A 37 -12.76 -25.73 1.00
N ILE A 38 -11.51 -26.15 1.19
CA ILE A 38 -11.14 -27.19 2.17
C ILE A 38 -10.49 -26.63 3.43
N SER A 39 -10.05 -25.37 3.41
CA SER A 39 -9.54 -24.68 4.59
C SER A 39 -9.74 -23.17 4.46
N PHE A 40 -9.93 -22.51 5.60
CA PHE A 40 -9.90 -21.05 5.72
C PHE A 40 -9.05 -20.65 6.93
N LEU A 41 -8.30 -19.55 6.78
CA LEU A 41 -7.62 -18.87 7.87
C LEU A 41 -8.00 -17.40 7.82
N TYR A 42 -8.46 -16.85 8.95
CA TYR A 42 -8.66 -15.42 9.12
C TYR A 42 -7.74 -14.94 10.25
N LYS A 43 -6.74 -14.16 9.89
CA LYS A 43 -5.70 -13.64 10.79
C LYS A 43 -5.94 -12.16 11.08
N SER A 44 -5.66 -11.76 12.31
CA SER A 44 -5.63 -10.38 12.79
C SER A 44 -6.92 -9.57 12.52
N PRO A 45 -8.12 -10.13 12.78
CA PRO A 45 -9.39 -9.43 12.55
C PRO A 45 -9.43 -8.11 13.32
N TYR A 46 -9.89 -7.05 12.66
CA TYR A 46 -9.98 -5.74 13.29
C TYR A 46 -11.28 -5.57 14.08
N GLU A 47 -11.15 -5.07 15.30
CA GLU A 47 -12.28 -4.55 16.07
C GLU A 47 -12.32 -3.02 15.93
N VAL A 48 -13.38 -2.51 15.30
CA VAL A 48 -13.59 -1.05 15.20
C VAL A 48 -14.19 -0.55 16.51
N VAL A 49 -13.33 0.01 17.38
CA VAL A 49 -13.72 0.48 18.71
C VAL A 49 -14.44 1.82 18.70
N GLU A 50 -14.02 2.75 17.84
CA GLU A 50 -14.61 4.07 17.73
C GLU A 50 -14.41 4.69 16.34
N SER A 51 -15.13 5.80 16.10
CA SER A 51 -14.94 6.64 14.93
C SER A 51 -14.38 7.98 15.36
N VAL A 52 -13.09 8.22 15.12
CA VAL A 52 -12.38 9.46 15.48
C VAL A 52 -13.02 10.70 14.86
N THR A 53 -13.50 10.59 13.61
CA THR A 53 -14.27 11.65 12.95
C THR A 53 -15.23 11.08 11.92
N GLY A 54 -16.50 11.47 12.01
CA GLY A 54 -17.52 11.06 11.02
C GLY A 54 -17.51 11.89 9.73
N ASN A 55 -16.85 13.05 9.73
CA ASN A 55 -16.88 14.03 8.63
C ASN A 55 -15.47 14.54 8.29
N ALA A 56 -14.55 13.62 8.01
CA ALA A 56 -13.25 14.01 7.48
C ALA A 56 -13.43 14.73 6.14
N LYS A 57 -12.90 15.95 6.02
CA LYS A 57 -12.83 16.64 4.73
C LYS A 57 -11.78 15.95 3.88
N LEU A 58 -12.21 15.33 2.79
CA LEU A 58 -11.31 14.71 1.82
C LEU A 58 -10.78 15.75 0.84
N LEU A 59 -9.56 15.54 0.38
CA LEU A 59 -9.02 16.21 -0.80
C LEU A 59 -9.88 15.89 -2.04
N SER A 60 -9.92 16.82 -2.98
CA SER A 60 -10.55 16.53 -4.25
C SER A 60 -9.74 15.49 -5.02
N PHE A 61 -10.38 14.73 -5.91
CA PHE A 61 -9.65 13.78 -6.73
C PHE A 61 -8.57 14.47 -7.59
N GLN A 62 -8.78 15.73 -7.99
CA GLN A 62 -7.78 16.51 -8.72
C GLN A 62 -6.52 16.81 -7.87
N ASP A 63 -6.71 17.12 -6.59
CA ASP A 63 -5.58 17.30 -5.67
C ASP A 63 -4.81 15.97 -5.50
N ILE A 64 -5.53 14.86 -5.37
CA ILE A 64 -4.93 13.51 -5.30
C ILE A 64 -4.16 13.18 -6.58
N GLN A 65 -4.68 13.50 -7.77
CA GLN A 65 -3.96 13.33 -9.04
C GLN A 65 -2.68 14.19 -9.11
N SER A 66 -2.70 15.38 -8.49
CA SER A 66 -1.54 16.26 -8.43
C SER A 66 -0.45 15.69 -7.51
N VAL A 67 -0.84 15.11 -6.37
CA VAL A 67 0.07 14.37 -5.48
C VAL A 67 0.64 13.15 -6.21
N LEU A 68 -0.19 12.33 -6.84
CA LEU A 68 0.24 11.17 -7.62
C LEU A 68 1.31 11.55 -8.66
N SER A 69 1.05 12.60 -9.43
CA SER A 69 1.96 13.06 -10.50
C SER A 69 3.32 13.51 -9.96
N THR A 70 3.37 13.95 -8.71
CA THR A 70 4.60 14.41 -8.05
C THR A 70 5.33 13.27 -7.34
N MET A 71 4.59 12.45 -6.58
CA MET A 71 5.15 11.46 -5.68
C MET A 71 5.46 10.13 -6.36
N LEU A 72 4.71 9.74 -7.39
CA LEU A 72 4.96 8.48 -8.08
C LEU A 72 6.34 8.46 -8.75
N PRO A 73 6.78 9.48 -9.52
CA PRO A 73 8.13 9.52 -10.05
C PRO A 73 9.20 9.52 -8.95
N ALA A 74 8.98 10.27 -7.87
CA ALA A 74 9.91 10.31 -6.73
C ALA A 74 10.10 8.94 -6.07
N ASN A 75 9.01 8.16 -5.91
CA ASN A 75 9.07 6.80 -5.36
C ASN A 75 9.89 5.83 -6.22
N TYR A 76 10.04 6.10 -7.52
CA TYR A 76 10.77 5.26 -8.47
C TYR A 76 12.06 5.92 -8.98
N ALA A 77 12.48 7.04 -8.39
CA ALA A 77 13.67 7.79 -8.80
C ALA A 77 14.97 6.96 -8.70
N TRP A 78 15.00 5.95 -7.83
CA TRP A 78 16.13 5.00 -7.72
C TRP A 78 16.41 4.26 -9.04
N MET A 79 15.43 4.17 -9.96
CA MET A 79 15.63 3.55 -11.27
C MET A 79 16.58 4.38 -12.14
N ASP A 80 16.56 5.71 -12.03
CA ASP A 80 17.45 6.61 -12.77
C ASP A 80 18.89 6.55 -12.24
N GLU A 81 19.06 6.14 -10.97
CA GLU A 81 20.37 5.94 -10.34
C GLU A 81 21.01 4.59 -10.74
N SER A 82 20.23 3.67 -11.32
CA SER A 82 20.71 2.36 -11.74
C SER A 82 21.42 2.45 -13.10
N GLY A 83 22.70 2.09 -13.15
CA GLY A 83 23.50 2.14 -14.38
C GLY A 83 23.07 1.17 -15.48
N ASP A 84 22.27 0.16 -15.15
CA ASP A 84 21.84 -0.89 -16.09
C ASP A 84 20.42 -0.64 -16.65
N ILE A 85 19.69 0.35 -16.13
CA ILE A 85 18.33 0.69 -16.55
C ILE A 85 18.38 1.80 -17.60
N VAL A 86 17.90 1.50 -18.81
CA VAL A 86 17.81 2.48 -19.91
C VAL A 86 16.47 3.21 -19.92
N SER A 87 15.39 2.51 -19.56
CA SER A 87 14.07 3.11 -19.47
C SER A 87 13.19 2.34 -18.50
N ALA A 88 12.33 3.06 -17.78
CA ALA A 88 11.25 2.48 -16.99
C ALA A 88 9.90 3.08 -17.40
N VAL A 89 8.86 2.24 -17.40
CA VAL A 89 7.48 2.64 -17.65
C VAL A 89 6.63 2.18 -16.47
N VAL A 90 6.05 3.13 -15.76
CA VAL A 90 5.06 2.87 -14.69
C VAL A 90 3.68 3.05 -15.29
N ASN A 91 2.87 2.00 -15.27
CA ASN A 91 1.50 2.00 -15.77
C ASN A 91 0.52 1.82 -14.60
N ILE A 92 -0.47 2.70 -14.50
CA ILE A 92 -1.56 2.60 -13.52
C ILE A 92 -2.76 1.99 -14.24
N SER A 93 -3.20 0.82 -13.79
CA SER A 93 -4.34 0.09 -14.35
C SER A 93 -5.62 0.27 -13.55
N GLU A 94 -5.50 0.54 -12.25
CA GLU A 94 -6.65 0.66 -11.35
C GLU A 94 -6.39 1.69 -10.26
N ILE A 95 -7.45 2.40 -9.86
CA ILE A 95 -7.45 3.37 -8.79
C ILE A 95 -8.57 2.98 -7.83
N GLN A 96 -8.23 2.69 -6.57
CA GLN A 96 -9.18 2.21 -5.57
C GLN A 96 -9.27 3.20 -4.41
N PHE A 97 -10.50 3.53 -4.02
CA PHE A 97 -10.77 4.28 -2.79
C PHE A 97 -11.23 3.35 -1.68
N GLY A 98 -10.65 3.48 -0.49
CA GLY A 98 -11.04 2.66 0.66
C GLY A 98 -10.33 3.10 1.92
N LEU A 99 -10.18 2.20 2.88
CA LEU A 99 -9.50 2.44 4.14
C LEU A 99 -8.15 1.72 4.18
N ALA A 100 -7.14 2.36 4.75
CA ALA A 100 -5.86 1.76 5.10
C ALA A 100 -5.58 1.92 6.59
N ARG A 101 -4.91 0.93 7.17
CA ARG A 101 -4.31 1.05 8.50
C ARG A 101 -3.15 2.03 8.44
N ILE A 102 -3.08 2.89 9.46
CA ILE A 102 -1.87 3.59 9.86
C ILE A 102 -1.60 3.35 11.34
N THR A 103 -0.34 3.37 11.72
CA THR A 103 0.11 3.28 13.11
C THR A 103 1.05 4.41 13.44
N GLU A 104 1.08 4.79 14.72
CA GLU A 104 2.14 5.63 15.22
C GLU A 104 3.45 4.81 15.27
N PRO A 105 4.60 5.37 14.85
CA PRO A 105 5.87 4.64 14.82
C PRO A 105 6.24 3.99 16.15
N ASN A 106 5.86 4.60 17.27
CA ASN A 106 6.24 4.20 18.63
C ASN A 106 5.13 3.42 19.39
N THR A 107 3.94 3.28 18.80
CA THR A 107 2.71 2.77 19.41
C THR A 107 1.98 1.96 18.35
N ARG A 108 2.42 0.71 18.18
CA ARG A 108 2.03 -0.17 17.06
C ARG A 108 1.05 -1.26 17.41
N ASP A 109 0.62 -1.36 18.67
CA ASP A 109 -0.41 -2.29 19.15
C ASP A 109 -1.84 -1.82 18.84
N GLN A 110 -1.99 -0.56 18.43
CA GLN A 110 -3.23 0.04 17.97
C GLN A 110 -2.96 0.92 16.73
N GLY A 111 -4.02 1.30 16.01
CA GLY A 111 -3.88 2.23 14.90
C GLY A 111 -5.21 2.78 14.40
N LEU A 112 -5.13 3.54 13.32
CA LEU A 112 -6.28 4.20 12.70
C LEU A 112 -6.53 3.64 11.31
N LEU A 113 -7.80 3.49 10.96
CA LEU A 113 -8.21 3.32 9.57
C LEU A 113 -8.47 4.69 8.96
N VAL A 114 -7.67 5.07 7.97
CA VAL A 114 -7.78 6.35 7.26
C VAL A 114 -8.24 6.13 5.82
N PRO A 115 -9.06 7.03 5.25
CA PRO A 115 -9.44 6.95 3.85
C PRO A 115 -8.21 7.19 2.96
N VAL A 116 -8.04 6.34 1.95
CA VAL A 116 -6.90 6.39 1.02
C VAL A 116 -7.34 6.19 -0.42
N TRP A 117 -6.47 6.65 -1.32
CA TRP A 117 -6.47 6.26 -2.72
C TRP A 117 -5.25 5.38 -3.00
N ASP A 118 -5.49 4.15 -3.47
CA ASP A 118 -4.46 3.23 -3.93
C ASP A 118 -4.38 3.23 -5.45
N PHE A 119 -3.14 3.28 -5.96
CA PHE A 119 -2.84 3.27 -7.38
C PHE A 119 -2.16 1.95 -7.73
N TRP A 120 -2.87 1.09 -8.46
CA TRP A 120 -2.44 -0.25 -8.82
C TRP A 120 -1.95 -0.29 -10.26
N GLY A 121 -1.03 -1.22 -10.54
CA GLY A 121 -0.60 -1.48 -11.90
C GLY A 121 0.75 -2.20 -11.98
N SER A 122 1.57 -1.79 -12.94
CA SER A 122 2.80 -2.52 -13.28
C SER A 122 3.95 -1.57 -13.60
N VAL A 123 5.17 -2.05 -13.38
CA VAL A 123 6.39 -1.40 -13.80
C VAL A 123 7.08 -2.27 -14.85
N SER A 124 7.46 -1.69 -15.98
CA SER A 124 8.32 -2.34 -16.98
C SER A 124 9.67 -1.64 -17.01
N ILE A 125 10.76 -2.41 -16.98
CA ILE A 125 12.13 -1.90 -17.01
C ILE A 125 12.83 -2.50 -18.22
N THR A 126 13.50 -1.66 -19.02
CA THR A 126 14.35 -2.08 -20.13
C THR A 126 15.81 -1.87 -19.75
N ASN A 127 16.62 -2.91 -19.87
CA ASN A 127 18.06 -2.82 -19.58
C ASN A 127 18.89 -2.34 -20.80
N ASP A 128 20.20 -2.18 -20.60
CA ASP A 128 21.17 -1.79 -21.62
C ASP A 128 21.29 -2.75 -22.82
N LYS A 129 20.88 -4.02 -22.64
CA LYS A 129 20.81 -5.05 -23.69
C LYS A 129 19.48 -5.05 -24.45
N GLY A 130 18.52 -4.23 -24.01
CA GLY A 130 17.17 -4.18 -24.56
C GLY A 130 16.21 -5.25 -24.04
N ASP A 131 16.60 -6.02 -23.01
CA ASP A 131 15.70 -6.97 -22.36
C ASP A 131 14.66 -6.21 -21.52
N VAL A 132 13.40 -6.63 -21.62
CA VAL A 132 12.29 -6.04 -20.87
C VAL A 132 11.89 -6.95 -19.72
N HIS A 133 11.94 -6.40 -18.50
CA HIS A 133 11.46 -7.05 -17.29
C HIS A 133 10.16 -6.39 -16.82
N LEU A 134 9.10 -7.18 -16.72
CA LEU A 134 7.80 -6.74 -16.20
C LEU A 134 7.68 -7.13 -14.72
N PHE A 135 7.31 -6.15 -13.90
CA PHE A 135 7.00 -6.32 -12.49
C PHE A 135 5.54 -5.93 -12.27
N THR A 136 4.70 -6.92 -11.99
CA THR A 136 3.38 -6.68 -11.39
C THR A 136 3.55 -6.68 -9.89
N LYS A 137 3.32 -5.54 -9.25
CA LYS A 137 3.38 -5.49 -7.78
C LYS A 137 2.03 -5.98 -7.27
N TYR A 138 2.02 -7.02 -6.44
CA TYR A 138 0.82 -7.43 -5.71
C TYR A 138 0.44 -6.43 -4.59
N ASP A 139 1.06 -5.24 -4.58
CA ASP A 139 0.75 -4.09 -3.73
C ASP A 139 0.48 -2.88 -4.62
N ALA A 140 -0.20 -1.87 -4.06
CA ALA A 140 -0.29 -0.56 -4.67
C ALA A 140 1.11 -0.02 -5.01
N LEU A 141 1.23 0.61 -6.17
CA LEU A 141 2.42 1.34 -6.60
C LEU A 141 2.62 2.60 -5.74
N LEU A 142 1.51 3.18 -5.27
CA LEU A 142 1.45 4.31 -4.35
C LEU A 142 0.13 4.27 -3.58
N THR A 143 0.18 4.54 -2.28
CA THR A 143 -0.99 4.78 -1.43
C THR A 143 -0.94 6.23 -0.96
N ILE A 144 -2.03 6.98 -1.15
CA ILE A 144 -2.15 8.38 -0.73
C ILE A 144 -3.27 8.53 0.29
N ASN A 145 -2.99 9.15 1.43
CA ASN A 145 -3.98 9.55 2.41
C ASN A 145 -4.93 10.59 1.81
N ALA A 146 -6.23 10.29 1.80
CA ALA A 146 -7.23 11.13 1.17
C ALA A 146 -7.58 12.39 1.96
N ILE A 147 -7.11 12.53 3.21
CA ILE A 147 -7.35 13.70 4.07
C ILE A 147 -6.30 14.78 3.84
N ASP A 148 -5.02 14.41 3.79
CA ASP A 148 -3.90 15.36 3.78
C ASP A 148 -2.96 15.23 2.58
N GLY A 149 -3.09 14.17 1.78
CA GLY A 149 -2.26 13.94 0.60
C GLY A 149 -0.88 13.35 0.91
N SER A 150 -0.62 12.93 2.14
CA SER A 150 0.60 12.20 2.49
C SER A 150 0.64 10.82 1.82
N THR A 151 1.83 10.31 1.53
CA THR A 151 2.02 8.94 1.02
C THR A 151 2.21 7.98 2.18
N ILE A 152 1.56 6.81 2.13
CA ILE A 152 1.65 5.79 3.18
C ILE A 152 2.52 4.63 2.69
N ASN A 153 3.54 4.25 3.46
CA ASN A 153 4.25 3.00 3.26
C ASN A 153 3.48 1.87 3.96
N ARG A 154 2.85 1.00 3.17
CA ARG A 154 2.04 -0.12 3.70
C ARG A 154 2.82 -1.04 4.64
N SER A 155 4.13 -1.19 4.45
CA SER A 155 4.98 -2.03 5.29
C SER A 155 5.22 -1.44 6.68
N LEU A 156 5.44 -0.12 6.73
CA LEU A 156 5.71 0.61 7.98
C LEU A 156 4.44 1.06 8.70
N GLY A 157 3.34 1.19 7.96
CA GLY A 157 2.06 1.68 8.46
C GLY A 157 1.99 3.21 8.59
N TYR A 158 2.83 3.98 7.91
CA TYR A 158 2.78 5.44 7.87
C TYR A 158 3.57 6.00 6.67
#